data_AF-A0A952M7B5-F1
#
_entry.id   AF-A0A952M7B5-F1
#
_cell.length_a   1.000
_cell.length_b   1.000
_cell.length_c   1.000
_cell.angle_alpha   90.00
_cell.angle_beta   90.00
_cell.angle_gamma   90.00
#
_symmetry.space_group_name_H-M   'P 1'
#
loop_
_entity.id
_entity.type
_entity.pdbx_description
1 polymer ?
#
loop_
_entity_poly.entity_id
_entity_poly.type
_entity_poly.pdbx_seq_one_letter_code
_entity_poly.pdbx_strand_id
1 'polypeptide(L)'
;MSIFKNIKSWVLTTGFAATTLFSNAATINITDSDLGNGIYNWTKNNVYLLNGLVYLESGGKLNIEAGTVIKFKNTNPASALIITRGAQIFAEGSKDDPIIFTSEADDVENPTDLGPNDVALWGGLVILGKAHTYKNGNTEVNVEGIPTTETRAKYGDANGNFTNNDNSGILRYVSIRHGGSELAPGNELQNLTLAGVGNGTIIEYIEIYASSDDGIEIFGGTVNLKYAIVAFADDDTYDFDEYWTGKGQFWFGLQRETATGPDAGFEADGSTPDNLAPATNPLLYNITIIGSGVGATKGGTAWLLRAGIQGQYYNSILTDFRSKCLEVQDRPKNSTTDAYAQLTNGNMTIGNNVFWKCGASSTQPLDASSTGIIRVTVTDTCSGTPNSPCNTNGEGGSAVTFLVNHLTSNNNTIADPQITFIDREQNETLDPRPSISGAAYSGTLAAYPANDSFFTHVNYKGAFDADANNFWAAKWTTLYKNNHLRKDIHTGILPTSIKNQVNIFPNPAQNDFTIDFNGTFYERIEIINSSGQQIKSFKVLPNTLQINVNTETLSEGLYLVRLLNRSGEILIKKLSISK
;
A
#
# COMPACT_ATOMS: atom_id res chain seq x y z
N MET A 1 69.36 -48.19 20.49
CA MET A 1 69.73 -46.76 20.48
C MET A 1 69.10 -46.14 19.23
N SER A 2 68.26 -45.10 19.39
CA SER A 2 67.56 -44.32 18.33
C SER A 2 66.46 -45.05 17.53
N ILE A 3 65.13 -44.91 17.71
CA ILE A 3 64.14 -43.80 17.83
C ILE A 3 63.47 -43.41 16.48
N PHE A 4 62.12 -43.33 16.53
CA PHE A 4 61.07 -42.80 15.61
C PHE A 4 60.38 -43.83 14.69
N LYS A 5 59.16 -44.33 14.98
CA LYS A 5 57.78 -43.74 14.97
C LYS A 5 57.32 -43.30 13.56
N ASN A 6 56.08 -43.46 13.08
CA ASN A 6 54.93 -44.35 13.28
C ASN A 6 53.82 -43.84 12.32
N ILE A 7 52.78 -44.65 12.08
CA ILE A 7 51.43 -44.30 11.54
C ILE A 7 51.20 -44.51 10.03
N LYS A 8 50.39 -45.53 9.71
CA LYS A 8 49.61 -45.67 8.47
C LYS A 8 48.15 -45.28 8.77
N SER A 9 47.55 -44.49 7.88
CA SER A 9 46.18 -43.99 7.96
C SER A 9 45.14 -45.11 7.75
N TRP A 10 44.05 -45.03 8.50
CA TRP A 10 42.79 -45.71 8.22
C TRP A 10 41.73 -44.63 8.01
N VAL A 11 41.13 -44.60 6.82
CA VAL A 11 40.00 -43.72 6.49
C VAL A 11 38.74 -44.41 7.00
N LEU A 12 38.04 -43.77 7.94
CA LEU A 12 36.73 -44.18 8.44
C LEU A 12 35.68 -43.36 7.69
N THR A 13 34.94 -43.97 6.76
CA THR A 13 33.74 -43.37 6.17
C THR A 13 32.55 -43.57 7.11
N THR A 14 32.18 -42.53 7.86
CA THR A 14 30.91 -42.47 8.58
C THR A 14 29.85 -41.85 7.67
N GLY A 15 28.94 -42.68 7.14
CA GLY A 15 27.72 -42.20 6.51
C GLY A 15 26.73 -41.72 7.57
N PHE A 16 26.58 -40.40 7.71
CA PHE A 16 25.43 -39.82 8.41
C PHE A 16 24.23 -39.85 7.45
N ALA A 17 23.31 -40.78 7.66
CA ALA A 17 21.96 -40.65 7.11
C ALA A 17 21.24 -39.61 7.97
N ALA A 18 21.16 -38.37 7.49
CA ALA A 18 20.27 -37.37 8.04
C ALA A 18 18.84 -37.75 7.65
N THR A 19 18.15 -38.49 8.51
CA THR A 19 16.70 -38.61 8.46
C THR A 19 16.12 -37.25 8.87
N THR A 20 15.74 -36.42 7.90
CA THR A 20 14.86 -35.28 8.11
C THR A 20 13.49 -35.81 8.52
N LEU A 21 13.21 -35.81 9.82
CA LEU A 21 11.86 -35.96 10.33
C LEU A 21 11.10 -34.69 9.96
N PHE A 22 10.26 -34.76 8.93
CA PHE A 22 9.23 -33.75 8.71
C PHE A 22 8.19 -33.91 9.83
N SER A 23 8.29 -33.11 10.89
CA SER A 23 7.14 -32.95 11.78
C SER A 23 6.09 -32.16 11.01
N ASN A 24 4.94 -32.77 10.71
CA ASN A 24 3.80 -32.03 10.22
C ASN A 24 3.47 -30.94 11.23
N ALA A 25 3.28 -29.70 10.77
CA ALA A 25 2.90 -28.59 11.63
C ALA A 25 1.60 -28.97 12.37
N ALA A 26 1.60 -28.85 13.70
CA ALA A 26 0.39 -29.14 14.47
C ALA A 26 -0.57 -27.96 14.35
N THR A 27 -1.86 -28.24 14.14
CA THR A 27 -2.91 -27.23 14.27
C THR A 27 -3.32 -27.12 15.74
N ILE A 28 -3.11 -25.95 16.34
CA ILE A 28 -3.52 -25.63 17.70
C ILE A 28 -4.81 -24.80 17.61
N ASN A 29 -5.93 -25.35 18.08
CA ASN A 29 -7.18 -24.61 18.16
C ASN A 29 -7.12 -23.63 19.33
N ILE A 30 -7.51 -22.39 19.10
CA ILE A 30 -7.56 -21.31 20.08
C ILE A 30 -8.99 -20.78 20.13
N THR A 31 -9.55 -20.70 21.32
CA THR A 31 -10.83 -20.07 21.61
C THR A 31 -10.65 -18.98 22.67
N ASP A 32 -11.70 -18.21 22.98
CA ASP A 32 -11.64 -17.15 23.99
C ASP A 32 -11.14 -17.64 25.36
N SER A 33 -11.42 -18.89 25.74
CA SER A 33 -10.96 -19.43 27.03
C SER A 33 -9.46 -19.69 27.10
N ASP A 34 -8.75 -19.67 25.98
CA ASP A 34 -7.32 -19.99 25.89
C ASP A 34 -6.42 -18.76 26.07
N LEU A 35 -6.93 -17.55 25.80
CA LEU A 35 -6.21 -16.29 25.98
C LEU A 35 -6.82 -15.47 27.12
N GLY A 36 -5.94 -15.04 28.03
CA GLY A 36 -6.26 -14.22 29.20
C GLY A 36 -5.08 -13.31 29.52
N ASN A 37 -4.82 -13.04 30.80
CA ASN A 37 -3.74 -12.15 31.23
C ASN A 37 -2.34 -12.83 31.33
N GLY A 38 -2.16 -13.99 30.69
CA GLY A 38 -0.93 -14.78 30.72
C GLY A 38 0.12 -14.38 29.67
N ILE A 39 1.21 -15.14 29.61
CA ILE A 39 2.23 -15.03 28.54
C ILE A 39 2.08 -16.23 27.60
N TYR A 40 1.87 -15.95 26.32
CA TYR A 40 1.65 -16.93 25.27
C TYR A 40 2.79 -16.84 24.26
N ASN A 41 3.29 -17.98 23.81
CA ASN A 41 4.36 -18.06 22.82
C ASN A 41 3.89 -18.92 21.66
N TRP A 42 3.66 -18.29 20.52
CA TRP A 42 3.28 -18.94 19.28
C TRP A 42 4.52 -19.14 18.41
N THR A 43 4.68 -20.34 17.86
CA THR A 43 5.90 -20.78 17.16
C THR A 43 5.58 -21.19 15.72
N LYS A 44 6.53 -20.99 14.80
CA LYS A 44 6.33 -21.27 13.37
C LYS A 44 6.13 -22.73 13.00
N ASN A 45 6.42 -23.64 13.92
CA ASN A 45 6.19 -25.08 13.75
C ASN A 45 4.72 -25.48 13.94
N ASN A 46 3.85 -24.53 14.31
CA ASN A 46 2.42 -24.74 14.50
C ASN A 46 1.62 -23.78 13.62
N VAL A 47 0.40 -24.19 13.31
CA VAL A 47 -0.66 -23.29 12.81
C VAL A 47 -1.62 -23.04 13.96
N TYR A 48 -1.91 -21.78 14.27
CA TYR A 48 -2.86 -21.41 15.32
C TYR A 48 -4.20 -21.10 14.68
N LEU A 49 -5.23 -21.90 14.96
CA LEU A 49 -6.57 -21.77 14.38
C LEU A 49 -7.53 -21.18 15.40
N LEU A 50 -7.89 -19.90 15.24
CA LEU A 50 -8.80 -19.18 16.10
C LEU A 50 -10.26 -19.46 15.71
N ASN A 51 -11.11 -19.63 16.72
CA ASN A 51 -12.53 -19.91 16.55
C ASN A 51 -13.37 -19.00 17.46
N GLY A 52 -14.13 -18.09 16.84
CA GLY A 52 -14.90 -17.05 17.51
C GLY A 52 -14.07 -15.78 17.77
N LEU A 53 -14.65 -14.87 18.54
CA LEU A 53 -13.96 -13.67 19.02
C LEU A 53 -13.04 -14.07 20.18
N VAL A 54 -11.72 -13.92 20.00
CA VAL A 54 -10.70 -14.30 20.99
C VAL A 54 -10.05 -13.04 21.55
N TYR A 55 -10.06 -12.89 22.87
CA TYR A 55 -9.53 -11.70 23.53
C TYR A 55 -8.22 -12.00 24.26
N LEU A 56 -7.15 -11.29 23.94
CA LEU A 56 -6.00 -11.22 24.84
C LEU A 56 -6.28 -10.17 25.91
N GLU A 57 -6.52 -10.64 27.13
CA GLU A 57 -6.96 -9.76 28.23
C GLU A 57 -5.84 -8.91 28.81
N SER A 58 -6.24 -7.82 29.49
CA SER A 58 -5.32 -6.84 30.09
C SER A 58 -4.24 -7.50 30.97
N GLY A 59 -2.98 -7.13 30.73
CA GLY A 59 -1.80 -7.74 31.35
C GLY A 59 -1.24 -8.94 30.57
N GLY A 60 -1.99 -9.48 29.61
CA GLY A 60 -1.57 -10.57 28.74
C GLY A 60 -0.52 -10.16 27.71
N LYS A 61 0.34 -11.10 27.33
CA LYS A 61 1.37 -10.93 26.31
C LYS A 61 1.33 -12.08 25.31
N LEU A 62 1.19 -11.76 24.04
CA LEU A 62 1.23 -12.72 22.95
C LEU A 62 2.52 -12.52 22.15
N ASN A 63 3.49 -13.42 22.30
CA ASN A 63 4.72 -13.42 21.51
C ASN A 63 4.53 -14.37 20.32
N ILE A 64 4.80 -13.90 19.11
CA ILE A 64 4.63 -14.68 17.88
C ILE A 64 5.98 -14.75 17.17
N GLU A 65 6.51 -15.97 17.00
CA GLU A 65 7.74 -16.22 16.27
C GLU A 65 7.58 -15.87 14.77
N ALA A 66 8.62 -15.29 14.17
CA ALA A 66 8.69 -15.05 12.74
C ALA A 66 8.34 -16.31 11.92
N GLY A 67 7.56 -16.14 10.84
CA GLY A 67 7.09 -17.24 10.00
C GLY A 67 5.87 -18.00 10.54
N THR A 68 5.30 -17.61 11.69
CA THR A 68 4.08 -18.24 12.22
C THR A 68 2.87 -17.90 11.35
N VAL A 69 2.01 -18.90 11.13
CA VAL A 69 0.72 -18.76 10.43
C VAL A 69 -0.41 -18.86 11.44
N ILE A 70 -1.26 -17.84 11.46
CA ILE A 70 -2.44 -17.72 12.30
C ILE A 70 -3.65 -17.73 11.38
N LYS A 71 -4.53 -18.70 11.59
CA LYS A 71 -5.73 -18.92 10.79
C LYS A 71 -6.99 -18.64 11.61
N PHE A 72 -8.05 -18.22 10.93
CA PHE A 72 -9.33 -17.92 11.55
C PHE A 72 -10.44 -18.74 10.89
N LYS A 73 -11.32 -19.33 11.71
CA LYS A 73 -12.49 -20.02 11.21
C LYS A 73 -13.50 -19.04 10.62
N ASN A 74 -14.08 -19.42 9.49
CA ASN A 74 -15.20 -18.66 8.92
C ASN A 74 -16.50 -19.08 9.64
N THR A 75 -16.88 -18.30 10.64
CA THR A 75 -18.06 -18.53 11.49
C THR A 75 -19.02 -17.34 11.43
N ASN A 76 -20.23 -17.50 11.99
CA ASN A 76 -21.14 -16.39 12.21
C ASN A 76 -21.56 -16.36 13.70
N PRO A 77 -21.15 -15.35 14.50
CA PRO A 77 -20.31 -14.21 14.12
C PRO A 77 -18.89 -14.62 13.69
N ALA A 78 -18.21 -13.80 12.88
CA ALA A 78 -16.89 -14.10 12.35
C ALA A 78 -15.82 -14.20 13.45
N SER A 79 -14.81 -15.05 13.22
CA SER A 79 -13.68 -15.16 14.15
C SER A 79 -12.77 -13.94 14.05
N ALA A 80 -12.25 -13.46 15.17
CA ALA A 80 -11.35 -12.30 15.21
C ALA A 80 -10.38 -12.40 16.41
N LEU A 81 -9.26 -11.68 16.34
CA LEU A 81 -8.33 -11.54 17.47
C LEU A 81 -8.36 -10.11 17.98
N ILE A 82 -8.69 -9.96 19.26
CA ILE A 82 -8.78 -8.65 19.92
C ILE A 82 -7.69 -8.55 20.98
N ILE A 83 -6.75 -7.64 20.78
CA ILE A 83 -5.74 -7.26 21.78
C ILE A 83 -6.34 -6.14 22.62
N THR A 84 -6.79 -6.49 23.83
CA THR A 84 -7.52 -5.55 24.70
C THR A 84 -6.60 -4.50 25.32
N ARG A 85 -7.18 -3.40 25.83
CA ARG A 85 -6.42 -2.35 26.53
C ARG A 85 -5.51 -2.92 27.61
N GLY A 86 -4.21 -2.61 27.52
CA GLY A 86 -3.19 -3.05 28.47
C GLY A 86 -2.68 -4.48 28.24
N ALA A 87 -3.15 -5.17 27.20
CA ALA A 87 -2.50 -6.36 26.66
C ALA A 87 -1.45 -5.96 25.60
N GLN A 88 -0.54 -6.87 25.28
CA GLN A 88 0.54 -6.62 24.32
C GLN A 88 0.70 -7.77 23.33
N ILE A 89 0.85 -7.45 22.05
CA ILE A 89 1.20 -8.40 20.99
C ILE A 89 2.60 -8.10 20.46
N PHE A 90 3.46 -9.11 20.38
CA PHE A 90 4.80 -9.02 19.83
C PHE A 90 4.89 -9.95 18.63
N ALA A 91 4.47 -9.45 17.47
CA ALA A 91 4.55 -10.11 16.18
C ALA A 91 5.73 -9.53 15.40
N GLU A 92 6.91 -10.12 15.62
CA GLU A 92 8.18 -9.67 15.03
C GLU A 92 8.63 -10.62 13.93
N GLY A 93 7.95 -10.56 12.78
CA GLY A 93 8.36 -11.25 11.56
C GLY A 93 9.66 -10.70 10.97
N SER A 94 10.06 -11.28 9.84
CA SER A 94 11.18 -10.78 9.05
C SER A 94 10.83 -10.72 7.56
N LYS A 95 11.72 -10.08 6.77
CA LYS A 95 11.55 -10.00 5.31
C LYS A 95 11.46 -11.39 4.65
N ASP A 96 12.15 -12.38 5.18
CA ASP A 96 12.17 -13.74 4.62
C ASP A 96 11.10 -14.64 5.30
N ASP A 97 10.79 -14.39 6.59
CA ASP A 97 9.80 -15.13 7.39
C ASP A 97 8.73 -14.18 7.99
N PRO A 98 7.77 -13.66 7.18
CA PRO A 98 6.69 -12.81 7.69
C PRO A 98 5.71 -13.61 8.55
N ILE A 99 5.02 -12.95 9.47
CA ILE A 99 3.89 -13.52 10.21
C ILE A 99 2.61 -13.30 9.40
N ILE A 100 1.79 -14.35 9.27
CA ILE A 100 0.57 -14.32 8.43
C ILE A 100 -0.66 -14.51 9.30
N PHE A 101 -1.62 -13.57 9.22
CA PHE A 101 -2.98 -13.69 9.75
C PHE A 101 -3.95 -13.85 8.57
N THR A 102 -4.68 -14.95 8.51
CA THR A 102 -5.50 -15.28 7.32
C THR A 102 -6.66 -16.23 7.61
N SER A 103 -7.50 -16.49 6.61
CA SER A 103 -8.58 -17.48 6.72
C SER A 103 -8.06 -18.91 6.87
N GLU A 104 -8.85 -19.79 7.50
CA GLU A 104 -8.59 -21.23 7.47
C GLU A 104 -8.50 -21.80 6.05
N ALA A 105 -9.19 -21.17 5.09
CA ALA A 105 -9.22 -21.54 3.68
C ALA A 105 -7.95 -21.18 2.89
N ASP A 106 -7.12 -20.24 3.36
CA ASP A 106 -5.89 -19.80 2.67
C ASP A 106 -4.78 -20.86 2.75
N ASP A 107 -4.48 -21.52 1.65
CA ASP A 107 -3.27 -22.31 1.46
C ASP A 107 -2.09 -21.39 1.15
N VAL A 108 -1.44 -20.89 2.21
CA VAL A 108 -0.35 -19.90 2.14
C VAL A 108 0.88 -20.31 1.31
N GLU A 109 0.97 -21.59 0.91
CA GLU A 109 2.02 -22.12 0.04
C GLU A 109 1.61 -22.14 -1.45
N ASN A 110 0.33 -21.93 -1.75
CA ASN A 110 -0.22 -21.88 -3.09
C ASN A 110 -0.59 -20.43 -3.48
N PRO A 111 0.23 -19.72 -4.25
CA PRO A 111 -0.03 -18.31 -4.60
C PRO A 111 -1.24 -18.08 -5.52
N THR A 112 -1.97 -19.13 -5.90
CA THR A 112 -3.11 -19.09 -6.84
C THR A 112 -4.41 -19.58 -6.21
N ASP A 113 -4.46 -19.75 -4.88
CA ASP A 113 -5.63 -20.25 -4.17
C ASP A 113 -6.69 -19.15 -3.93
N LEU A 114 -6.39 -18.16 -3.10
CA LEU A 114 -7.19 -17.00 -2.75
C LEU A 114 -6.55 -15.76 -3.38
N GLY A 115 -7.39 -15.01 -4.08
CA GLY A 115 -7.02 -13.83 -4.85
C GLY A 115 -7.57 -12.53 -4.26
N PRO A 116 -7.43 -11.44 -5.03
CA PRO A 116 -7.91 -10.12 -4.63
C PRO A 116 -9.41 -10.02 -4.32
N ASN A 117 -10.23 -10.98 -4.75
CA ASN A 117 -11.69 -10.94 -4.57
C ASN A 117 -12.19 -11.80 -3.40
N ASP A 118 -11.30 -12.58 -2.76
CA ASP A 118 -11.66 -13.45 -1.65
C ASP A 118 -11.58 -12.65 -0.34
N VAL A 119 -12.73 -12.18 0.13
CA VAL A 119 -12.86 -11.27 1.28
C VAL A 119 -13.86 -11.79 2.29
N ALA A 120 -14.04 -11.10 3.42
CA ALA A 120 -15.03 -11.43 4.46
C ALA A 120 -14.90 -12.88 4.99
N LEU A 121 -13.68 -13.45 5.00
CA LEU A 121 -13.47 -14.83 5.41
C LEU A 121 -13.24 -14.97 6.93
N TRP A 122 -13.02 -13.85 7.61
CA TRP A 122 -12.94 -13.68 9.07
C TRP A 122 -13.07 -12.18 9.42
N GLY A 123 -13.15 -11.85 10.71
CA GLY A 123 -13.36 -10.47 11.17
C GLY A 123 -12.14 -9.59 10.94
N GLY A 124 -11.09 -9.77 11.74
CA GLY A 124 -9.88 -8.96 11.62
C GLY A 124 -9.01 -9.00 12.87
N LEU A 125 -7.89 -8.27 12.82
CA LEU A 125 -7.04 -8.00 13.98
C LEU A 125 -7.40 -6.64 14.57
N VAL A 126 -7.82 -6.63 15.84
CA VAL A 126 -8.18 -5.41 16.56
C VAL A 126 -7.16 -5.16 17.66
N ILE A 127 -6.60 -3.94 17.71
CA ILE A 127 -5.71 -3.50 18.79
C ILE A 127 -6.35 -2.30 19.50
N LEU A 128 -6.62 -2.48 20.79
CA LEU A 128 -7.26 -1.50 21.65
C LEU A 128 -6.23 -0.92 22.63
N GLY A 129 -6.10 0.40 22.64
CA GLY A 129 -5.18 1.12 23.52
C GLY A 129 -5.87 2.15 24.41
N LYS A 130 -5.06 2.80 25.25
CA LYS A 130 -5.47 3.83 26.22
C LYS A 130 -5.14 5.24 25.76
N ALA A 131 -4.63 5.43 24.54
CA ALA A 131 -4.35 6.74 24.00
C ALA A 131 -5.66 7.51 23.72
N HIS A 132 -5.48 8.80 23.47
CA HIS A 132 -6.59 9.74 23.39
C HIS A 132 -7.59 9.40 22.28
N THR A 133 -8.88 9.38 22.63
CA THR A 133 -9.99 9.26 21.69
C THR A 133 -11.20 10.03 22.25
N TYR A 134 -12.05 10.53 21.36
CA TYR A 134 -13.45 10.75 21.67
C TYR A 134 -14.33 10.33 20.50
N LYS A 135 -15.46 9.72 20.82
CA LYS A 135 -16.58 9.55 19.90
C LYS A 135 -17.81 10.12 20.54
N ASN A 136 -18.42 11.14 19.93
CA ASN A 136 -19.61 11.81 20.47
C ASN A 136 -19.42 12.32 21.92
N GLY A 137 -18.21 12.81 22.24
CA GLY A 137 -17.85 13.31 23.57
C GLY A 137 -17.54 12.23 24.63
N ASN A 138 -17.56 10.94 24.27
CA ASN A 138 -17.19 9.86 25.19
C ASN A 138 -15.68 9.61 25.16
N THR A 139 -15.02 9.55 26.32
CA THR A 139 -13.59 9.26 26.47
C THR A 139 -13.25 7.76 26.43
N GLU A 140 -14.28 6.91 26.49
CA GLU A 140 -14.18 5.46 26.34
C GLU A 140 -15.29 5.01 25.41
N VAL A 141 -14.92 4.19 24.43
CA VAL A 141 -15.79 3.81 23.33
C VAL A 141 -15.62 2.31 23.09
N ASN A 142 -16.67 1.63 22.65
CA ASN A 142 -16.60 0.26 22.16
C ASN A 142 -16.18 0.28 20.69
N VAL A 143 -15.24 -0.58 20.30
CA VAL A 143 -14.96 -0.81 18.88
C VAL A 143 -16.23 -1.32 18.21
N GLU A 144 -16.43 -0.94 16.96
CA GLU A 144 -17.57 -1.38 16.15
C GLU A 144 -17.55 -2.88 15.85
N GLY A 145 -18.67 -3.38 15.31
CA GLY A 145 -18.89 -4.80 15.07
C GLY A 145 -19.10 -5.66 16.33
N ILE A 146 -18.50 -5.29 17.46
CA ILE A 146 -18.56 -6.04 18.72
C ILE A 146 -19.66 -5.47 19.64
N PRO A 147 -20.55 -6.31 20.22
CA PRO A 147 -21.61 -5.83 21.11
C PRO A 147 -21.10 -4.96 22.25
N THR A 148 -21.80 -3.85 22.53
CA THR A 148 -21.42 -2.90 23.60
C THR A 148 -21.45 -3.52 25.01
N THR A 149 -22.11 -4.67 25.17
CA THR A 149 -22.08 -5.48 26.41
C THR A 149 -20.74 -6.19 26.64
N GLU A 150 -19.92 -6.36 25.61
CA GLU A 150 -18.57 -6.89 25.72
C GLU A 150 -17.62 -5.75 26.13
N THR A 151 -17.31 -5.69 27.41
CA THR A 151 -16.53 -4.59 27.99
C THR A 151 -15.04 -4.68 27.68
N ARG A 152 -14.54 -5.87 27.28
CA ARG A 152 -13.15 -6.07 26.86
C ARG A 152 -12.84 -5.37 25.52
N ALA A 153 -13.88 -5.12 24.71
CA ALA A 153 -13.80 -4.48 23.39
C ALA A 153 -13.79 -2.94 23.42
N LYS A 154 -13.51 -2.35 24.59
CA LYS A 154 -13.46 -0.89 24.77
C LYS A 154 -12.04 -0.35 24.62
N TYR A 155 -11.89 0.84 24.03
CA TYR A 155 -10.65 1.62 23.92
C TYR A 155 -10.80 3.01 24.59
N GLY A 156 -9.68 3.73 24.76
CA GLY A 156 -9.63 5.00 25.48
C GLY A 156 -9.56 4.82 27.01
N ASP A 157 -10.09 5.77 27.78
CA ASP A 157 -10.13 5.72 29.24
C ASP A 157 -11.42 6.38 29.76
N ALA A 158 -12.20 5.66 30.59
CA ALA A 158 -13.50 6.12 31.07
C ALA A 158 -13.44 7.42 31.91
N ASN A 159 -12.27 7.75 32.46
CA ASN A 159 -12.05 8.96 33.26
C ASN A 159 -11.31 10.06 32.48
N GLY A 160 -11.02 9.84 31.19
CA GLY A 160 -10.21 10.75 30.37
C GLY A 160 -8.72 10.77 30.74
N ASN A 161 -8.24 9.78 31.49
CA ASN A 161 -6.82 9.66 31.87
C ASN A 161 -6.01 8.98 30.75
N PHE A 162 -6.03 9.58 29.56
CA PHE A 162 -5.42 9.01 28.37
C PHE A 162 -3.90 8.83 28.51
N THR A 163 -3.39 7.75 27.94
CA THR A 163 -1.96 7.42 27.90
C THR A 163 -1.49 7.42 26.44
N ASN A 164 -1.09 8.58 25.93
CA ASN A 164 -0.67 8.73 24.52
C ASN A 164 0.60 7.93 24.16
N ASN A 165 1.39 7.53 25.15
CA ASN A 165 2.54 6.65 24.96
C ASN A 165 2.26 5.20 25.39
N ASP A 166 0.99 4.80 25.42
CA ASP A 166 0.60 3.41 25.63
C ASP A 166 1.29 2.49 24.61
N ASN A 167 1.60 1.27 25.04
CA ASN A 167 2.38 0.31 24.26
C ASN A 167 1.64 -1.02 24.18
N SER A 168 0.95 -1.22 23.06
CA SER A 168 0.25 -2.45 22.70
C SER A 168 1.19 -3.49 22.06
N GLY A 169 2.48 -3.20 21.95
CA GLY A 169 3.53 -4.11 21.48
C GLY A 169 4.09 -3.75 20.10
N ILE A 170 4.36 -4.75 19.27
CA ILE A 170 5.04 -4.63 17.99
C ILE A 170 4.31 -5.47 16.93
N LEU A 171 4.00 -4.84 15.79
CA LEU A 171 3.72 -5.51 14.53
C LEU A 171 4.84 -5.16 13.54
N ARG A 172 5.64 -6.16 13.14
CA ARG A 172 6.73 -6.00 12.17
C ARG A 172 6.76 -7.15 11.17
N TYR A 173 6.78 -6.85 9.87
CA TYR A 173 6.71 -7.86 8.80
C TYR A 173 5.51 -8.80 8.99
N VAL A 174 4.34 -8.20 9.05
CA VAL A 174 3.06 -8.87 9.27
C VAL A 174 2.19 -8.71 8.02
N SER A 175 1.58 -9.80 7.56
CA SER A 175 0.61 -9.81 6.47
C SER A 175 -0.74 -10.27 7.00
N ILE A 176 -1.76 -9.45 6.84
CA ILE A 176 -3.14 -9.70 7.28
C ILE A 176 -4.02 -9.76 6.04
N ARG A 177 -4.75 -10.86 5.85
CA ARG A 177 -5.38 -11.17 4.55
C ARG A 177 -6.83 -11.57 4.68
N HIS A 178 -7.66 -11.25 3.69
CA HIS A 178 -8.99 -11.84 3.50
C HIS A 178 -9.98 -11.61 4.66
N GLY A 179 -9.81 -10.50 5.40
CA GLY A 179 -10.66 -10.14 6.54
C GLY A 179 -11.83 -9.25 6.11
N GLY A 180 -12.37 -8.47 7.05
CA GLY A 180 -13.42 -7.48 6.75
C GLY A 180 -14.85 -7.92 7.06
N SER A 181 -15.06 -9.09 7.71
CA SER A 181 -16.40 -9.69 7.78
C SER A 181 -17.35 -8.90 8.69
N GLU A 182 -18.59 -8.74 8.21
CA GLU A 182 -19.73 -8.22 8.96
C GLU A 182 -20.01 -9.03 10.24
N LEU A 183 -19.93 -8.40 11.41
CA LEU A 183 -20.26 -9.04 12.69
C LEU A 183 -21.71 -8.79 13.12
N ALA A 184 -22.31 -7.69 12.66
CA ALA A 184 -23.71 -7.35 12.79
C ALA A 184 -24.15 -6.49 11.59
N PRO A 185 -25.46 -6.40 11.26
CA PRO A 185 -25.93 -5.64 10.10
C PRO A 185 -25.35 -4.21 10.00
N GLY A 186 -24.56 -3.94 8.95
CA GLY A 186 -23.81 -2.70 8.70
C GLY A 186 -22.76 -2.37 9.76
N ASN A 187 -22.16 -3.37 10.39
CA ASN A 187 -21.07 -3.25 11.36
C ASN A 187 -20.06 -4.38 11.12
N GLU A 188 -19.25 -4.16 10.12
CA GLU A 188 -18.05 -4.89 9.75
C GLU A 188 -16.90 -4.61 10.75
N LEU A 189 -15.95 -5.54 10.81
CA LEU A 189 -14.64 -5.26 11.39
C LEU A 189 -13.65 -5.10 10.24
N GLN A 190 -12.69 -4.23 10.42
CA GLN A 190 -11.62 -4.02 9.45
C GLN A 190 -10.60 -5.13 9.49
N ASN A 191 -9.80 -5.24 8.43
CA ASN A 191 -8.70 -6.18 8.43
C ASN A 191 -7.70 -5.87 9.56
N LEU A 192 -7.36 -4.58 9.75
CA LEU A 192 -6.64 -4.09 10.91
C LEU A 192 -7.34 -2.85 11.50
N THR A 193 -7.83 -2.99 12.73
CA THR A 193 -8.39 -1.87 13.49
C THR A 193 -7.43 -1.42 14.58
N LEU A 194 -7.11 -0.13 14.62
CA LEU A 194 -6.25 0.49 15.63
C LEU A 194 -7.05 1.53 16.41
N ALA A 195 -7.59 1.15 17.58
CA ALA A 195 -8.46 2.04 18.35
C ALA A 195 -7.77 2.52 19.64
N GLY A 196 -7.53 3.83 19.75
CA GLY A 196 -6.86 4.45 20.89
C GLY A 196 -5.43 3.94 21.11
N VAL A 197 -4.72 3.53 20.05
CA VAL A 197 -3.37 2.96 20.17
C VAL A 197 -2.34 4.07 20.37
N GLY A 198 -1.46 3.88 21.36
CA GLY A 198 -0.42 4.85 21.71
C GLY A 198 0.85 4.71 20.89
N ASN A 199 1.64 5.79 20.83
CA ASN A 199 2.91 5.85 20.09
C ASN A 199 4.07 5.09 20.75
N GLY A 200 3.83 4.42 21.88
CA GLY A 200 4.73 3.41 22.42
C GLY A 200 4.67 2.09 21.64
N THR A 201 3.63 1.90 20.83
CA THR A 201 3.44 0.75 19.94
C THR A 201 4.20 0.94 18.62
N ILE A 202 4.84 -0.12 18.12
CA ILE A 202 5.54 -0.10 16.84
C ILE A 202 4.69 -0.84 15.80
N ILE A 203 4.34 -0.17 14.70
CA ILE A 203 3.70 -0.77 13.54
C ILE A 203 4.52 -0.40 12.30
N GLU A 204 5.26 -1.37 11.77
CA GLU A 204 6.03 -1.15 10.54
C GLU A 204 6.14 -2.40 9.68
N TYR A 205 6.26 -2.25 8.36
CA TYR A 205 6.20 -3.39 7.41
C TYR A 205 4.93 -4.22 7.66
N ILE A 206 3.78 -3.56 7.52
CA ILE A 206 2.45 -4.16 7.65
C ILE A 206 1.80 -4.22 6.27
N GLU A 207 1.23 -5.35 5.90
CA GLU A 207 0.46 -5.53 4.67
C GLU A 207 -0.94 -5.97 5.01
N ILE A 208 -1.93 -5.30 4.41
CA ILE A 208 -3.30 -5.76 4.30
C ILE A 208 -3.56 -6.19 2.85
N TYR A 209 -4.18 -7.35 2.68
CA TYR A 209 -4.52 -7.91 1.37
C TYR A 209 -5.96 -8.41 1.34
N ALA A 210 -6.79 -7.85 0.47
CA ALA A 210 -8.19 -8.25 0.28
C ALA A 210 -9.07 -8.11 1.54
N SER A 211 -9.42 -6.88 1.90
CA SER A 211 -10.46 -6.60 2.91
C SER A 211 -11.83 -6.47 2.22
N SER A 212 -12.92 -6.94 2.86
CA SER A 212 -14.29 -6.63 2.40
C SER A 212 -14.79 -5.26 2.86
N ASP A 213 -14.06 -4.64 3.77
CA ASP A 213 -14.31 -3.29 4.28
C ASP A 213 -13.00 -2.50 4.15
N ASP A 214 -12.66 -1.66 5.12
CA ASP A 214 -11.40 -0.92 5.13
C ASP A 214 -10.18 -1.83 5.28
N GLY A 215 -9.07 -1.37 4.69
CA GLY A 215 -7.78 -2.02 4.88
C GLY A 215 -7.25 -1.84 6.29
N ILE A 216 -6.96 -0.59 6.64
CA ILE A 216 -6.53 -0.18 7.97
C ILE A 216 -7.42 0.98 8.40
N GLU A 217 -8.05 0.84 9.55
CA GLU A 217 -8.84 1.92 10.16
C GLU A 217 -8.27 2.28 11.53
N ILE A 218 -8.18 3.58 11.80
CA ILE A 218 -7.61 4.12 13.02
C ILE A 218 -8.65 4.99 13.74
N PHE A 219 -9.14 4.49 14.87
CA PHE A 219 -10.00 5.25 15.77
C PHE A 219 -9.18 5.94 16.87
N GLY A 220 -8.73 7.16 16.59
CA GLY A 220 -7.99 7.94 17.57
C GLY A 220 -6.60 7.42 17.92
N GLY A 221 -6.04 7.99 18.98
CA GLY A 221 -4.72 7.67 19.47
C GLY A 221 -3.59 8.42 18.77
N THR A 222 -2.38 7.90 18.92
CA THR A 222 -1.13 8.57 18.50
C THR A 222 -0.16 7.63 17.79
N VAL A 223 -0.58 6.38 17.54
CA VAL A 223 0.26 5.35 16.92
C VAL A 223 0.85 5.84 15.59
N ASN A 224 2.12 5.52 15.36
CA ASN A 224 2.80 5.85 14.11
C ASN A 224 2.92 4.60 13.24
N LEU A 225 2.75 4.74 11.93
CA LEU A 225 2.85 3.64 10.97
C LEU A 225 3.91 3.93 9.90
N LYS A 226 4.82 2.99 9.66
CA LYS A 226 5.87 3.14 8.64
C LYS A 226 5.98 1.91 7.75
N TYR A 227 6.07 2.07 6.42
CA TYR A 227 6.02 0.94 5.48
C TYR A 227 4.71 0.14 5.62
N ALA A 228 3.60 0.77 5.28
CA ALA A 228 2.27 0.15 5.31
C ALA A 228 1.79 -0.10 3.88
N ILE A 229 1.22 -1.28 3.62
CA ILE A 229 0.60 -1.62 2.35
C ILE A 229 -0.86 -1.98 2.63
N VAL A 230 -1.76 -1.42 1.82
CA VAL A 230 -3.12 -1.94 1.70
C VAL A 230 -3.39 -2.20 0.23
N ALA A 231 -3.67 -3.45 -0.09
CA ALA A 231 -4.04 -3.87 -1.43
C ALA A 231 -5.43 -4.47 -1.42
N PHE A 232 -6.24 -4.01 -2.36
CA PHE A 232 -7.55 -4.55 -2.64
C PHE A 232 -8.49 -4.47 -1.43
N ALA A 233 -8.59 -3.34 -0.74
CA ALA A 233 -9.77 -3.11 0.11
C ALA A 233 -11.03 -2.97 -0.78
N ASP A 234 -12.19 -3.39 -0.28
CA ASP A 234 -13.49 -3.20 -0.94
C ASP A 234 -14.14 -1.87 -0.57
N ASP A 235 -13.79 -1.28 0.57
CA ASP A 235 -14.16 0.10 0.93
C ASP A 235 -12.93 1.03 0.88
N ASP A 236 -12.47 1.60 2.01
CA ASP A 236 -11.36 2.53 2.03
C ASP A 236 -10.00 1.85 2.17
N THR A 237 -8.99 2.43 1.49
CA THR A 237 -7.64 1.88 1.57
C THR A 237 -7.03 2.17 2.95
N TYR A 238 -7.26 3.36 3.47
CA TYR A 238 -6.98 3.70 4.86
C TYR A 238 -8.11 4.62 5.35
N ASP A 239 -8.59 4.38 6.56
CA ASP A 239 -9.53 5.28 7.23
C ASP A 239 -8.96 5.72 8.60
N PHE A 240 -9.25 6.94 9.00
CA PHE A 240 -8.90 7.44 10.32
C PHE A 240 -9.83 8.53 10.82
N ASP A 241 -10.26 8.30 12.05
CA ASP A 241 -11.29 9.07 12.75
C ASP A 241 -10.83 9.41 14.18
N GLU A 242 -11.69 10.10 14.92
CA GLU A 242 -11.71 10.11 16.38
C GLU A 242 -10.37 10.53 17.04
N TYR A 243 -9.69 11.54 16.49
CA TYR A 243 -8.46 12.17 17.00
C TYR A 243 -7.17 11.41 16.80
N TRP A 244 -6.98 10.79 15.64
CA TRP A 244 -5.67 10.28 15.34
C TRP A 244 -4.66 11.43 15.11
N THR A 245 -3.56 11.42 15.86
CA THR A 245 -2.48 12.43 15.79
C THR A 245 -1.11 11.81 15.54
N GLY A 246 -1.11 10.63 14.93
CA GLY A 246 0.10 9.89 14.61
C GLY A 246 0.84 10.40 13.38
N LYS A 247 1.95 9.72 13.08
CA LYS A 247 2.80 9.97 11.92
C LYS A 247 2.77 8.80 10.96
N GLY A 248 2.87 9.10 9.66
CA GLY A 248 2.89 8.10 8.60
C GLY A 248 4.02 8.36 7.59
N GLN A 249 4.73 7.30 7.19
CA GLN A 249 5.67 7.38 6.07
C GLN A 249 5.76 6.08 5.26
N PHE A 250 5.88 6.19 3.93
CA PHE A 250 5.98 5.06 2.99
C PHE A 250 4.75 4.17 3.02
N TRP A 251 3.57 4.76 2.84
CA TRP A 251 2.32 4.02 2.73
C TRP A 251 1.99 3.78 1.26
N PHE A 252 1.57 2.57 0.92
CA PHE A 252 1.19 2.18 -0.42
C PHE A 252 -0.22 1.61 -0.45
N GLY A 253 -1.07 2.20 -1.28
CA GLY A 253 -2.41 1.71 -1.57
C GLY A 253 -2.57 1.23 -3.01
N LEU A 254 -3.24 0.10 -3.21
CA LEU A 254 -3.66 -0.40 -4.53
C LEU A 254 -5.12 -0.84 -4.48
N GLN A 255 -6.01 -0.06 -5.08
CA GLN A 255 -7.43 -0.37 -5.17
C GLN A 255 -7.71 -1.39 -6.29
N ARG A 256 -8.67 -2.28 -6.06
CA ARG A 256 -9.11 -3.30 -7.04
C ARG A 256 -10.06 -2.73 -8.10
N GLU A 257 -10.13 -3.39 -9.25
CA GLU A 257 -11.10 -3.11 -10.32
C GLU A 257 -12.32 -4.03 -10.18
N THR A 258 -13.32 -3.67 -9.35
CA THR A 258 -14.52 -4.50 -9.15
C THR A 258 -15.84 -3.77 -9.38
N ALA A 259 -16.93 -4.54 -9.39
CA ALA A 259 -18.30 -4.06 -9.60
C ALA A 259 -18.98 -3.55 -8.31
N THR A 260 -18.53 -4.01 -7.14
CA THR A 260 -18.87 -3.46 -5.82
C THR A 260 -18.03 -2.22 -5.55
N GLY A 261 -16.72 -2.34 -5.79
CA GLY A 261 -15.74 -1.28 -6.03
C GLY A 261 -15.36 -0.44 -4.82
N PRO A 262 -14.06 -0.15 -4.64
CA PRO A 262 -13.56 0.64 -3.51
C PRO A 262 -14.08 2.06 -3.52
N ASP A 263 -14.19 2.68 -2.34
CA ASP A 263 -14.52 4.10 -2.22
C ASP A 263 -13.24 4.94 -2.28
N ALA A 264 -12.63 5.30 -1.15
CA ALA A 264 -11.52 6.23 -1.10
C ALA A 264 -10.14 5.57 -0.95
N GLY A 265 -9.12 6.32 -1.36
CA GLY A 265 -7.75 6.00 -0.97
C GLY A 265 -7.60 6.25 0.52
N PHE A 266 -7.85 7.47 0.95
CA PHE A 266 -8.10 7.82 2.35
C PHE A 266 -9.53 8.34 2.49
N GLU A 267 -10.29 7.72 3.37
CA GLU A 267 -11.31 8.42 4.14
C GLU A 267 -10.62 8.96 5.41
N ALA A 268 -10.96 10.19 5.78
CA ALA A 268 -10.15 10.94 6.72
C ALA A 268 -11.02 11.96 7.43
N ASP A 269 -11.58 11.56 8.57
CA ASP A 269 -12.48 12.36 9.36
C ASP A 269 -11.79 12.99 10.58
N GLY A 270 -12.28 14.16 10.93
CA GLY A 270 -11.91 14.78 12.19
C GLY A 270 -12.59 14.08 13.34
N SER A 271 -13.63 14.69 13.87
CA SER A 271 -14.36 14.09 14.98
C SER A 271 -15.85 14.32 14.86
N THR A 272 -16.62 13.53 15.60
CA THR A 272 -18.05 13.76 15.73
C THR A 272 -18.39 14.18 17.16
N PRO A 273 -18.91 15.41 17.41
CA PRO A 273 -19.03 16.53 16.48
C PRO A 273 -17.67 17.16 16.07
N ASP A 274 -17.62 17.78 14.88
CA ASP A 274 -16.40 18.28 14.20
C ASP A 274 -15.56 19.32 14.96
N ASN A 275 -16.08 19.88 16.05
CA ASN A 275 -15.47 20.99 16.79
C ASN A 275 -14.77 20.58 18.09
N LEU A 276 -14.67 19.28 18.36
CA LEU A 276 -14.02 18.80 19.56
C LEU A 276 -12.49 18.89 19.45
N ALA A 277 -11.85 19.26 20.55
CA ALA A 277 -10.40 19.45 20.65
C ALA A 277 -9.79 18.40 21.61
N PRO A 278 -8.55 17.93 21.38
CA PRO A 278 -7.71 18.14 20.19
C PRO A 278 -8.39 17.63 18.92
N ALA A 279 -7.93 17.95 17.70
CA ALA A 279 -8.52 17.44 16.45
C ALA A 279 -7.67 16.29 15.88
N THR A 280 -8.25 15.46 14.99
CA THR A 280 -7.47 14.55 14.13
C THR A 280 -6.47 15.40 13.33
N ASN A 281 -5.17 15.11 13.48
CA ASN A 281 -4.09 15.97 12.98
C ASN A 281 -2.86 15.10 12.64
N PRO A 282 -2.92 14.32 11.56
CA PRO A 282 -1.84 13.43 11.17
C PRO A 282 -0.70 14.19 10.48
N LEU A 283 0.51 13.65 10.57
CA LEU A 283 1.68 14.12 9.83
C LEU A 283 2.18 13.03 8.88
N LEU A 284 1.87 13.19 7.60
CA LEU A 284 2.06 12.14 6.59
C LEU A 284 3.03 12.57 5.49
N TYR A 285 3.96 11.69 5.17
CA TYR A 285 4.94 11.87 4.10
C TYR A 285 5.02 10.64 3.19
N ASN A 286 5.38 10.83 1.93
CA ASN A 286 5.80 9.72 1.06
C ASN A 286 4.73 8.63 0.91
N ILE A 287 3.50 9.01 0.58
CA ILE A 287 2.40 8.07 0.31
C ILE A 287 2.28 7.87 -1.20
N THR A 288 2.03 6.65 -1.65
CA THR A 288 1.61 6.37 -3.03
C THR A 288 0.28 5.64 -2.98
N ILE A 289 -0.78 6.19 -3.57
CA ILE A 289 -2.05 5.48 -3.73
C ILE A 289 -2.39 5.38 -5.21
N ILE A 290 -2.66 4.15 -5.63
CA ILE A 290 -3.13 3.81 -6.97
C ILE A 290 -4.60 3.40 -6.84
N GLY A 291 -5.49 4.22 -7.41
CA GLY A 291 -6.94 4.00 -7.35
C GLY A 291 -7.40 2.84 -8.21
N SER A 292 -8.71 2.66 -8.41
CA SER A 292 -9.25 1.56 -9.25
C SER A 292 -9.05 1.77 -10.77
N GLY A 293 -8.53 2.91 -11.21
CA GLY A 293 -8.34 3.27 -12.61
C GLY A 293 -9.39 4.24 -13.14
N VAL A 294 -8.98 5.18 -13.99
CA VAL A 294 -9.87 6.21 -14.58
C VAL A 294 -11.06 5.62 -15.38
N GLY A 295 -10.90 4.40 -15.88
CA GLY A 295 -11.93 3.68 -16.65
C GLY A 295 -12.75 2.68 -15.85
N ALA A 296 -12.54 2.59 -14.54
CA ALA A 296 -13.23 1.60 -13.71
C ALA A 296 -14.74 1.84 -13.64
N THR A 297 -15.50 0.77 -13.43
CA THR A 297 -16.97 0.84 -13.28
C THR A 297 -17.35 1.55 -11.97
N LYS A 298 -16.59 1.30 -10.91
CA LYS A 298 -16.72 1.84 -9.56
C LYS A 298 -15.36 2.32 -9.04
N GLY A 299 -15.37 3.17 -8.03
CA GLY A 299 -14.17 3.86 -7.55
C GLY A 299 -14.51 5.26 -7.06
N GLY A 300 -14.00 5.62 -5.89
CA GLY A 300 -14.12 6.94 -5.30
C GLY A 300 -12.86 7.79 -5.46
N THR A 301 -12.58 8.57 -4.43
CA THR A 301 -11.62 9.69 -4.43
C THR A 301 -10.32 9.28 -3.73
N ALA A 302 -9.16 9.77 -4.19
CA ALA A 302 -7.90 9.41 -3.56
C ALA A 302 -7.80 9.90 -2.11
N TRP A 303 -7.95 11.20 -1.84
CA TRP A 303 -8.07 11.71 -0.48
C TRP A 303 -9.41 12.41 -0.27
N LEU A 304 -10.23 11.88 0.62
CA LEU A 304 -11.50 12.46 1.05
C LEU A 304 -11.33 13.01 2.47
N LEU A 305 -11.25 14.33 2.60
CA LEU A 305 -10.97 15.01 3.88
C LEU A 305 -12.25 15.63 4.45
N ARG A 306 -12.66 15.20 5.65
CA ARG A 306 -13.99 15.48 6.22
C ARG A 306 -13.96 15.85 7.71
N ALA A 307 -15.13 16.20 8.23
CA ALA A 307 -15.45 16.34 9.67
C ALA A 307 -14.45 17.11 10.55
N GLY A 308 -13.85 18.18 10.01
CA GLY A 308 -12.95 19.05 10.80
C GLY A 308 -11.53 18.54 10.95
N ILE A 309 -11.13 17.60 10.10
CA ILE A 309 -9.77 17.10 10.10
C ILE A 309 -8.74 18.21 9.85
N GLN A 310 -7.61 18.11 10.53
CA GLN A 310 -6.42 18.95 10.35
C GLN A 310 -5.33 18.11 9.66
N GLY A 311 -4.05 18.46 9.84
CA GLY A 311 -2.96 17.58 9.41
C GLY A 311 -2.12 18.15 8.28
N GLN A 312 -1.05 17.43 8.01
CA GLN A 312 -0.05 17.82 7.04
C GLN A 312 0.26 16.64 6.13
N TYR A 313 0.07 16.84 4.82
CA TYR A 313 0.08 15.80 3.80
C TYR A 313 1.10 16.16 2.72
N TYR A 314 2.25 15.49 2.75
CA TYR A 314 3.42 15.90 1.99
C TYR A 314 4.05 14.82 1.12
N ASN A 315 4.74 15.27 0.07
CA ASN A 315 5.65 14.45 -0.74
C ASN A 315 5.01 13.13 -1.24
N SER A 316 3.74 13.15 -1.64
CA SER A 316 2.97 11.95 -1.98
C SER A 316 2.56 11.91 -3.46
N ILE A 317 2.16 10.73 -3.94
CA ILE A 317 1.67 10.46 -5.29
C ILE A 317 0.26 9.88 -5.19
N LEU A 318 -0.72 10.54 -5.80
CA LEU A 318 -2.08 10.03 -5.96
C LEU A 318 -2.35 9.84 -7.44
N THR A 319 -2.63 8.61 -7.85
CA THR A 319 -2.78 8.30 -9.27
C THR A 319 -3.82 7.25 -9.58
N ASP A 320 -4.29 7.27 -10.82
CA ASP A 320 -5.15 6.22 -11.40
C ASP A 320 -6.47 6.05 -10.63
N PHE A 321 -7.13 7.16 -10.27
CA PHE A 321 -8.42 7.14 -9.59
C PHE A 321 -9.58 7.37 -10.54
N ARG A 322 -10.69 6.68 -10.30
CA ARG A 322 -11.92 6.87 -11.07
C ARG A 322 -12.57 8.23 -10.86
N SER A 323 -12.59 8.75 -9.62
CA SER A 323 -13.27 10.01 -9.29
C SER A 323 -12.32 11.21 -9.25
N LYS A 324 -11.78 11.56 -8.09
CA LYS A 324 -10.92 12.74 -7.87
C LYS A 324 -9.63 12.31 -7.19
N CYS A 325 -8.57 13.11 -7.31
CA CYS A 325 -7.37 12.94 -6.47
C CYS A 325 -7.58 13.54 -5.07
N LEU A 326 -8.44 14.55 -4.93
CA LEU A 326 -8.65 15.21 -3.64
C LEU A 326 -10.07 15.77 -3.55
N GLU A 327 -10.72 15.54 -2.42
CA GLU A 327 -11.97 16.15 -2.04
C GLU A 327 -11.87 16.70 -0.63
N VAL A 328 -12.27 17.97 -0.44
CA VAL A 328 -12.33 18.62 0.87
C VAL A 328 -13.78 18.98 1.16
N GLN A 329 -14.32 18.51 2.28
CA GLN A 329 -15.68 18.83 2.70
C GLN A 329 -15.78 20.26 3.24
N ASP A 330 -16.79 21.00 2.75
CA ASP A 330 -17.21 22.32 3.21
C ASP A 330 -18.67 22.22 3.68
N ARG A 331 -18.92 22.21 4.98
CA ARG A 331 -20.28 22.12 5.52
C ARG A 331 -20.90 23.54 5.50
N PRO A 332 -22.24 23.68 5.67
CA PRO A 332 -22.87 24.99 5.65
C PRO A 332 -22.20 26.01 6.59
N LYS A 333 -22.18 27.27 6.15
CA LYS A 333 -21.38 28.42 6.67
C LYS A 333 -21.43 28.69 8.18
N ASN A 334 -22.32 28.06 8.95
CA ASN A 334 -22.36 28.15 10.41
C ASN A 334 -21.49 27.09 11.13
N SER A 335 -20.90 26.14 10.41
CA SER A 335 -19.85 25.25 10.93
C SER A 335 -18.49 25.94 10.82
N THR A 336 -17.91 26.39 11.94
CA THR A 336 -16.56 26.96 11.95
C THR A 336 -15.46 25.89 11.99
N THR A 337 -15.83 24.62 11.82
CA THR A 337 -14.97 23.50 12.22
C THR A 337 -14.94 22.35 11.23
N ASP A 338 -15.41 22.50 9.99
CA ASP A 338 -15.25 21.48 8.96
C ASP A 338 -13.82 21.47 8.34
N ALA A 339 -13.55 20.51 7.44
CA ALA A 339 -12.24 20.34 6.83
C ALA A 339 -11.78 21.57 6.03
N TYR A 340 -12.70 22.20 5.27
CA TYR A 340 -12.40 23.42 4.52
C TYR A 340 -12.08 24.62 5.44
N ALA A 341 -12.77 24.75 6.57
CA ALA A 341 -12.45 25.73 7.60
C ALA A 341 -11.06 25.48 8.19
N GLN A 342 -10.67 24.23 8.48
CA GLN A 342 -9.31 23.93 8.96
C GLN A 342 -8.24 24.27 7.92
N LEU A 343 -8.52 24.03 6.64
CA LEU A 343 -7.62 24.40 5.53
C LEU A 343 -7.45 25.92 5.44
N THR A 344 -8.54 26.69 5.48
CA THR A 344 -8.48 28.16 5.39
C THR A 344 -7.87 28.82 6.64
N ASN A 345 -8.01 28.20 7.81
CA ASN A 345 -7.36 28.64 9.04
C ASN A 345 -5.86 28.29 9.13
N GLY A 346 -5.34 27.50 8.18
CA GLY A 346 -3.94 27.08 8.15
C GLY A 346 -3.61 25.91 9.08
N ASN A 347 -4.61 25.22 9.63
CA ASN A 347 -4.42 24.03 10.45
C ASN A 347 -4.19 22.77 9.60
N MET A 348 -4.55 22.83 8.32
CA MET A 348 -4.29 21.78 7.35
C MET A 348 -3.35 22.28 6.25
N THR A 349 -2.35 21.48 5.88
CA THR A 349 -1.50 21.77 4.71
C THR A 349 -1.31 20.56 3.83
N ILE A 350 -1.75 20.70 2.58
CA ILE A 350 -1.50 19.75 1.49
C ILE A 350 -0.41 20.34 0.60
N GLY A 351 0.78 19.72 0.56
CA GLY A 351 1.94 20.30 -0.13
C GLY A 351 2.87 19.30 -0.82
N ASN A 352 3.53 19.73 -1.89
CA ASN A 352 4.55 18.98 -2.59
C ASN A 352 4.07 17.58 -3.05
N ASN A 353 2.79 17.42 -3.37
CA ASN A 353 2.23 16.18 -3.89
C ASN A 353 2.15 16.17 -5.42
N VAL A 354 2.11 14.97 -5.99
CA VAL A 354 1.92 14.72 -7.41
C VAL A 354 0.56 14.05 -7.61
N PHE A 355 -0.26 14.66 -8.45
CA PHE A 355 -1.56 14.16 -8.85
C PHE A 355 -1.50 13.74 -10.32
N TRP A 356 -2.01 12.55 -10.66
CA TRP A 356 -1.96 12.06 -12.03
C TRP A 356 -3.12 11.13 -12.35
N LYS A 357 -3.75 11.27 -13.52
CA LYS A 357 -4.82 10.36 -13.96
C LYS A 357 -5.88 10.10 -12.87
N CYS A 358 -6.51 11.15 -12.35
CA CYS A 358 -7.73 11.00 -11.54
C CYS A 358 -8.90 11.56 -12.34
N GLY A 359 -10.03 10.86 -12.35
CA GLY A 359 -11.22 11.34 -13.06
C GLY A 359 -11.07 11.37 -14.58
N ALA A 360 -11.98 12.08 -15.22
CA ALA A 360 -12.09 12.13 -16.67
C ALA A 360 -11.07 13.06 -17.36
N SER A 361 -10.34 13.91 -16.61
CA SER A 361 -9.41 14.90 -17.16
C SER A 361 -8.09 14.90 -16.42
N SER A 362 -6.96 14.78 -17.13
CA SER A 362 -5.61 14.93 -16.59
C SER A 362 -4.96 16.25 -17.02
N THR A 363 -5.75 17.32 -17.18
CA THR A 363 -5.28 18.58 -17.74
C THR A 363 -4.60 19.47 -16.70
N GLN A 364 -3.55 20.16 -17.13
CA GLN A 364 -3.01 21.35 -16.45
C GLN A 364 -3.75 22.60 -16.96
N PRO A 365 -4.03 23.61 -16.11
CA PRO A 365 -3.67 23.76 -14.69
C PRO A 365 -4.54 22.94 -13.74
N LEU A 366 -4.23 22.94 -12.42
CA LEU A 366 -5.11 22.40 -11.37
C LEU A 366 -6.56 22.89 -11.56
N ASP A 367 -7.47 21.93 -11.73
CA ASP A 367 -8.86 22.17 -12.06
C ASP A 367 -9.81 21.50 -11.06
N ALA A 368 -10.71 22.29 -10.49
CA ALA A 368 -11.76 21.86 -9.56
C ALA A 368 -13.17 21.89 -10.19
N SER A 369 -13.28 22.02 -11.51
CA SER A 369 -14.53 21.89 -12.24
C SER A 369 -15.17 20.51 -12.03
N SER A 370 -16.41 20.33 -12.51
CA SER A 370 -17.07 19.02 -12.50
C SER A 370 -16.21 17.92 -13.14
N THR A 371 -15.45 18.26 -14.19
CA THR A 371 -14.50 17.37 -14.89
C THR A 371 -13.07 17.41 -14.34
N GLY A 372 -12.78 18.32 -13.41
CA GLY A 372 -11.46 18.49 -12.79
C GLY A 372 -11.04 17.32 -11.91
N ILE A 373 -9.86 17.40 -11.30
CA ILE A 373 -9.29 16.31 -10.48
C ILE A 373 -9.37 16.57 -8.98
N ILE A 374 -9.79 17.76 -8.57
CA ILE A 374 -10.01 18.13 -7.17
C ILE A 374 -11.45 18.60 -6.96
N ARG A 375 -11.93 18.59 -5.71
CA ARG A 375 -13.28 19.03 -5.36
C ARG A 375 -13.32 19.70 -3.98
N VAL A 376 -14.19 20.68 -3.84
CA VAL A 376 -14.74 21.10 -2.54
C VAL A 376 -16.21 20.72 -2.53
N THR A 377 -16.65 19.90 -1.60
CA THR A 377 -18.03 19.41 -1.56
C THR A 377 -18.83 20.16 -0.51
N VAL A 378 -19.91 20.82 -0.96
CA VAL A 378 -20.82 21.53 -0.08
C VAL A 378 -21.96 20.61 0.33
N THR A 379 -22.00 20.15 1.58
CA THR A 379 -23.08 19.28 2.07
C THR A 379 -24.31 20.07 2.53
N ASP A 380 -24.70 21.13 1.81
CA ASP A 380 -25.99 21.79 2.06
C ASP A 380 -27.12 20.96 1.45
N THR A 381 -28.30 20.96 2.10
CA THR A 381 -29.54 20.55 1.46
C THR A 381 -29.97 21.69 0.55
N CYS A 382 -30.03 21.45 -0.75
CA CYS A 382 -30.55 22.44 -1.68
C CYS A 382 -31.96 22.83 -1.24
N SER A 383 -32.27 24.13 -1.22
CA SER A 383 -33.59 24.64 -0.85
C SER A 383 -34.66 24.00 -1.75
N GLY A 384 -35.34 22.97 -1.23
CA GLY A 384 -36.40 22.24 -1.95
C GLY A 384 -36.27 20.71 -1.98
N THR A 385 -35.14 20.11 -1.55
CA THR A 385 -35.00 18.65 -1.46
C THR A 385 -34.35 18.25 -0.12
N PRO A 386 -35.14 17.86 0.89
CA PRO A 386 -34.59 17.25 2.10
C PRO A 386 -33.85 15.96 1.70
N ASN A 387 -32.61 15.80 2.16
CA ASN A 387 -31.78 14.59 2.01
C ASN A 387 -31.12 14.34 0.64
N SER A 388 -30.90 15.36 -0.19
CA SER A 388 -29.99 15.23 -1.33
C SER A 388 -28.81 16.20 -1.17
N PRO A 389 -27.55 15.72 -1.10
CA PRO A 389 -26.40 16.62 -1.04
C PRO A 389 -26.41 17.48 -2.30
N CYS A 390 -26.27 18.80 -2.15
CA CYS A 390 -25.95 19.65 -3.27
C CYS A 390 -24.56 19.24 -3.79
N ASN A 391 -24.50 18.34 -4.77
CA ASN A 391 -23.32 18.24 -5.62
C ASN A 391 -23.28 19.47 -6.52
N THR A 392 -23.08 20.65 -5.93
CA THR A 392 -22.51 21.75 -6.68
C THR A 392 -21.05 21.41 -6.83
N ASN A 393 -20.72 20.58 -7.83
CA ASN A 393 -19.48 20.74 -8.55
C ASN A 393 -19.43 22.24 -8.92
N GLY A 394 -18.80 23.04 -8.07
CA GLY A 394 -19.00 24.48 -8.07
C GLY A 394 -18.47 25.06 -9.36
N GLU A 395 -19.36 25.47 -10.25
CA GLU A 395 -19.02 26.49 -11.24
C GLU A 395 -18.72 27.79 -10.46
N GLY A 396 -17.44 28.04 -10.13
CA GLY A 396 -16.91 29.39 -9.88
C GLY A 396 -16.91 29.97 -8.45
N GLY A 397 -17.06 29.16 -7.39
CA GLY A 397 -17.07 29.66 -6.00
C GLY A 397 -15.70 30.09 -5.43
N SER A 398 -15.70 30.93 -4.38
CA SER A 398 -14.48 31.37 -3.68
C SER A 398 -13.71 30.22 -3.02
N ALA A 399 -14.39 29.16 -2.58
CA ALA A 399 -13.77 27.99 -1.94
C ALA A 399 -12.93 27.16 -2.91
N VAL A 400 -13.43 26.93 -4.12
CA VAL A 400 -12.69 26.30 -5.21
C VAL A 400 -11.44 27.11 -5.57
N THR A 401 -11.59 28.43 -5.71
CA THR A 401 -10.45 29.32 -6.00
C THR A 401 -9.40 29.25 -4.90
N PHE A 402 -9.83 29.21 -3.63
CA PHE A 402 -8.94 29.05 -2.50
C PHE A 402 -8.18 27.73 -2.55
N LEU A 403 -8.86 26.59 -2.77
CA LEU A 403 -8.21 25.28 -2.84
C LEU A 403 -7.15 25.22 -3.95
N VAL A 404 -7.47 25.71 -5.15
CA VAL A 404 -6.51 25.78 -6.27
C VAL A 404 -5.28 26.62 -5.89
N ASN A 405 -5.50 27.78 -5.28
CA ASN A 405 -4.42 28.66 -4.84
C ASN A 405 -3.56 28.02 -3.74
N HIS A 406 -4.19 27.38 -2.75
CA HIS A 406 -3.51 26.64 -1.67
C HIS A 406 -2.62 25.55 -2.25
N LEU A 407 -3.16 24.72 -3.14
CA LEU A 407 -2.39 23.61 -3.73
C LEU A 407 -1.23 24.12 -4.58
N THR A 408 -1.45 25.17 -5.36
CA THR A 408 -0.42 25.79 -6.21
C THR A 408 0.69 26.44 -5.39
N SER A 409 0.34 27.21 -4.35
CA SER A 409 1.32 27.87 -3.47
C SER A 409 2.14 26.89 -2.65
N ASN A 410 1.57 25.71 -2.34
CA ASN A 410 2.24 24.62 -1.65
C ASN A 410 2.88 23.60 -2.60
N ASN A 411 3.18 23.96 -3.86
CA ASN A 411 3.94 23.13 -4.82
C ASN A 411 3.33 21.76 -5.15
N ASN A 412 2.00 21.62 -5.09
CA ASN A 412 1.35 20.44 -5.65
C ASN A 412 1.30 20.54 -7.18
N THR A 413 1.40 19.41 -7.86
CA THR A 413 1.52 19.37 -9.33
C THR A 413 0.64 18.31 -9.96
N ILE A 414 0.11 18.58 -11.15
CA ILE A 414 -0.46 17.55 -12.03
C ILE A 414 0.60 17.11 -13.03
N ALA A 415 1.28 16.01 -12.76
CA ALA A 415 2.37 15.58 -13.63
C ALA A 415 2.55 14.08 -13.55
N ASP A 416 3.02 13.47 -14.63
CA ASP A 416 3.24 12.03 -14.68
C ASP A 416 4.37 11.63 -13.73
N PRO A 417 4.10 10.89 -12.63
CA PRO A 417 5.15 10.33 -11.79
C PRO A 417 5.97 9.27 -12.53
N GLN A 418 5.50 8.80 -13.68
CA GLN A 418 6.07 7.69 -14.44
C GLN A 418 6.23 6.45 -13.59
N ILE A 419 5.15 6.05 -12.90
CA ILE A 419 5.06 4.72 -12.27
C ILE A 419 5.36 3.68 -13.35
N THR A 420 6.28 2.76 -13.05
CA THR A 420 6.87 1.85 -14.04
C THR A 420 5.79 1.01 -14.70
N PHE A 421 4.92 0.37 -13.92
CA PHE A 421 3.77 -0.35 -14.44
C PHE A 421 2.69 -0.51 -13.38
N ILE A 422 1.44 -0.24 -13.75
CA ILE A 422 0.28 -0.43 -12.87
C ILE A 422 -0.48 -1.66 -13.36
N ASP A 423 -0.63 -2.65 -12.50
CA ASP A 423 -1.43 -3.85 -12.73
C ASP A 423 -2.05 -4.31 -11.39
N ARG A 424 -3.18 -4.99 -11.46
CA ARG A 424 -3.93 -5.55 -10.33
C ARG A 424 -4.00 -7.08 -10.40
N GLU A 425 -3.48 -7.66 -11.47
CA GLU A 425 -3.50 -9.08 -11.75
C GLU A 425 -2.25 -9.81 -11.20
N GLN A 426 -2.42 -11.10 -10.92
CA GLN A 426 -1.35 -12.01 -10.47
C GLN A 426 -0.46 -12.48 -11.63
N ASN A 427 0.23 -11.55 -12.28
CA ASN A 427 1.00 -11.81 -13.51
C ASN A 427 2.45 -11.27 -13.52
N GLU A 428 2.95 -10.89 -12.36
CA GLU A 428 4.30 -10.36 -12.07
C GLU A 428 4.63 -9.05 -12.80
N THR A 429 3.63 -8.22 -13.08
CA THR A 429 3.87 -6.98 -13.83
C THR A 429 3.75 -5.72 -13.00
N LEU A 430 3.03 -5.70 -11.87
CA LEU A 430 2.89 -4.50 -11.05
C LEU A 430 4.26 -4.03 -10.56
N ASP A 431 4.62 -2.80 -10.90
CA ASP A 431 5.86 -2.14 -10.49
C ASP A 431 5.51 -0.71 -10.07
N PRO A 432 5.20 -0.49 -8.78
CA PRO A 432 4.69 0.78 -8.28
C PRO A 432 5.80 1.83 -8.09
N ARG A 433 7.04 1.52 -8.50
CA ARG A 433 8.16 2.45 -8.40
C ARG A 433 8.07 3.53 -9.48
N PRO A 434 8.23 4.82 -9.13
CA PRO A 434 8.35 5.88 -10.12
C PRO A 434 9.71 5.84 -10.84
N SER A 435 9.76 6.38 -12.06
CA SER A 435 11.03 6.63 -12.76
C SER A 435 11.73 7.88 -12.23
N ILE A 436 13.07 7.89 -12.24
CA ILE A 436 13.90 9.06 -11.92
C ILE A 436 13.67 10.26 -12.86
N SER A 437 13.10 10.03 -14.04
CA SER A 437 12.72 11.09 -14.98
C SER A 437 11.31 11.62 -14.76
N GLY A 438 10.53 10.99 -13.88
CA GLY A 438 9.15 11.34 -13.60
C GLY A 438 8.99 12.45 -12.56
N ALA A 439 7.74 12.89 -12.37
CA ALA A 439 7.39 13.96 -11.43
C ALA A 439 7.71 13.64 -9.96
N ALA A 440 7.86 12.37 -9.62
CA ALA A 440 8.25 11.95 -8.28
C ALA A 440 9.66 12.46 -7.88
N TYR A 441 10.56 12.62 -8.85
CA TYR A 441 11.95 13.07 -8.66
C TYR A 441 12.18 14.51 -9.11
N SER A 442 11.12 15.24 -9.47
CA SER A 442 11.22 16.62 -9.92
C SER A 442 10.58 17.60 -8.94
N GLY A 443 10.96 18.88 -9.07
CA GLY A 443 10.50 19.95 -8.19
C GLY A 443 11.03 19.84 -6.76
N THR A 444 10.53 20.72 -5.90
CA THR A 444 10.92 20.79 -4.49
C THR A 444 10.21 19.71 -3.67
N LEU A 445 10.82 19.25 -2.58
CA LEU A 445 10.19 18.44 -1.54
C LEU A 445 9.83 19.32 -0.34
N ALA A 446 8.73 19.00 0.34
CA ALA A 446 8.48 19.52 1.68
C ALA A 446 9.61 19.04 2.61
N ALA A 447 10.07 19.92 3.48
CA ALA A 447 11.13 19.60 4.42
C ALA A 447 10.58 18.69 5.53
N TYR A 448 11.26 17.58 5.77
CA TYR A 448 10.98 16.72 6.91
C TYR A 448 11.24 17.47 8.23
N PRO A 449 10.52 17.13 9.32
CA PRO A 449 10.78 17.72 10.63
C PRO A 449 12.22 17.47 11.07
N ALA A 450 12.91 18.54 11.49
CA ALA A 450 14.29 18.44 11.95
C ALA A 450 14.37 17.59 13.23
N ASN A 451 15.34 16.66 13.26
CA ASN A 451 15.62 15.78 14.40
C ASN A 451 14.49 14.79 14.76
N ASP A 452 13.58 14.51 13.84
CA ASP A 452 12.55 13.48 14.03
C ASP A 452 12.99 12.16 13.39
N SER A 453 13.49 11.23 14.22
CA SER A 453 14.00 9.94 13.74
C SER A 453 12.94 9.02 13.13
N PHE A 454 11.64 9.36 13.27
CA PHE A 454 10.58 8.63 12.60
C PHE A 454 10.68 8.76 11.07
N PHE A 455 11.01 9.95 10.56
CA PHE A 455 11.04 10.20 9.12
C PHE A 455 12.42 9.88 8.52
N THR A 456 12.43 9.02 7.51
CA THR A 456 13.59 8.83 6.64
C THR A 456 13.60 9.96 5.61
N HIS A 457 14.70 10.69 5.53
CA HIS A 457 14.86 11.72 4.50
C HIS A 457 15.19 11.07 3.15
N VAL A 458 14.32 11.28 2.16
CA VAL A 458 14.52 10.81 0.78
C VAL A 458 14.45 11.98 -0.20
N ASN A 459 14.89 11.76 -1.43
CA ASN A 459 14.92 12.76 -2.50
C ASN A 459 13.79 12.57 -3.53
N TYR A 460 12.75 11.82 -3.19
CA TYR A 460 11.60 11.55 -4.05
C TYR A 460 10.27 11.71 -3.30
N LYS A 461 9.21 11.89 -4.08
CA LYS A 461 7.81 11.84 -3.64
C LYS A 461 7.28 10.40 -3.80
N GLY A 462 6.32 10.02 -2.99
CA GLY A 462 5.73 8.68 -3.00
C GLY A 462 6.45 7.68 -2.08
N ALA A 463 5.91 6.47 -2.02
CA ALA A 463 6.29 5.42 -1.07
C ALA A 463 7.54 4.61 -1.49
N PHE A 464 7.92 4.66 -2.76
CA PHE A 464 8.95 3.80 -3.32
C PHE A 464 10.07 4.59 -3.99
N ASP A 465 11.30 4.13 -3.74
CA ASP A 465 12.47 4.51 -4.52
C ASP A 465 12.42 3.84 -5.90
N ALA A 466 12.96 4.53 -6.91
CA ALA A 466 13.22 4.01 -8.24
C ALA A 466 14.29 2.91 -8.24
N ASP A 467 15.22 2.93 -7.27
CA ASP A 467 16.22 1.87 -7.15
C ASP A 467 15.60 0.57 -6.65
N ALA A 468 15.71 -0.47 -7.47
CA ALA A 468 15.24 -1.82 -7.15
C ALA A 468 15.83 -2.40 -5.88
N ASN A 469 17.07 -2.04 -5.53
CA ASN A 469 17.71 -2.52 -4.30
C ASN A 469 17.00 -2.04 -3.04
N ASN A 470 16.26 -0.93 -3.14
CA ASN A 470 15.51 -0.32 -2.03
C ASN A 470 14.03 -0.74 -2.03
N PHE A 471 13.63 -1.71 -2.86
CA PHE A 471 12.23 -2.13 -2.95
C PHE A 471 11.81 -2.93 -1.71
N TRP A 472 11.24 -2.20 -0.74
CA TRP A 472 10.93 -2.71 0.58
C TRP A 472 9.73 -3.65 0.62
N ALA A 473 8.83 -3.61 -0.37
CA ALA A 473 7.68 -4.50 -0.48
C ALA A 473 8.05 -5.92 -0.97
N ALA A 474 9.27 -6.15 -1.45
CA ALA A 474 9.66 -7.45 -1.98
C ALA A 474 9.80 -8.53 -0.88
N LYS A 475 9.56 -9.80 -1.27
CA LYS A 475 9.70 -11.04 -0.50
C LYS A 475 8.66 -11.33 0.59
N TRP A 476 8.34 -10.36 1.44
CA TRP A 476 7.51 -10.60 2.62
C TRP A 476 6.01 -10.41 2.38
N THR A 477 5.66 -9.60 1.39
CA THR A 477 4.29 -9.27 1.04
C THR A 477 3.63 -10.40 0.28
N THR A 478 2.32 -10.53 0.46
CA THR A 478 1.42 -11.33 -0.35
C THR A 478 1.41 -10.83 -1.78
N LEU A 479 1.43 -9.51 -2.00
CA LEU A 479 1.60 -8.97 -3.36
C LEU A 479 2.84 -9.56 -4.08
N TYR A 480 3.97 -9.73 -3.39
CA TYR A 480 5.16 -10.35 -3.97
C TYR A 480 5.04 -11.87 -4.10
N LYS A 481 4.56 -12.55 -3.05
CA LYS A 481 4.44 -14.02 -3.02
C LYS A 481 3.40 -14.54 -3.99
N ASN A 482 2.29 -13.81 -4.15
CA ASN A 482 1.16 -14.15 -5.01
C ASN A 482 1.30 -13.57 -6.42
N ASN A 483 2.53 -13.25 -6.83
CA ASN A 483 2.89 -12.88 -8.20
C ASN A 483 2.17 -11.61 -8.71
N HIS A 484 1.78 -10.66 -7.86
CA HIS A 484 1.34 -9.34 -8.34
C HIS A 484 2.54 -8.50 -8.70
N LEU A 485 3.43 -8.32 -7.70
CA LEU A 485 4.61 -7.50 -7.87
C LEU A 485 5.58 -8.16 -8.83
N ARG A 486 6.11 -7.33 -9.71
CA ARG A 486 7.26 -7.65 -10.49
C ARG A 486 8.42 -8.02 -9.56
N LYS A 487 8.87 -9.26 -9.69
CA LYS A 487 10.05 -9.74 -8.97
C LYS A 487 11.29 -9.17 -9.64
N ASP A 488 12.18 -8.61 -8.84
CA ASP A 488 13.28 -7.82 -9.36
C ASP A 488 14.14 -8.53 -10.41
N ILE A 489 14.49 -7.70 -11.37
CA ILE A 489 15.33 -7.85 -12.55
C ILE A 489 16.74 -8.27 -12.16
N HIS A 490 17.25 -9.36 -12.72
CA HIS A 490 18.69 -9.51 -12.86
C HIS A 490 19.20 -8.48 -13.88
N THR A 491 20.03 -7.54 -13.44
CA THR A 491 20.91 -6.80 -14.35
C THR A 491 21.97 -7.78 -14.87
N GLY A 492 21.64 -8.46 -15.97
CA GLY A 492 22.47 -9.51 -16.56
C GLY A 492 22.43 -9.47 -18.09
N ILE A 493 23.50 -9.98 -18.71
CA ILE A 493 23.49 -10.28 -20.14
C ILE A 493 22.54 -11.46 -20.36
N LEU A 494 21.54 -11.30 -21.23
CA LEU A 494 20.60 -12.38 -21.58
C LEU A 494 21.34 -13.69 -21.93
N PRO A 495 20.84 -14.86 -21.47
CA PRO A 495 21.40 -16.15 -21.83
C PRO A 495 21.57 -16.31 -23.35
N THR A 496 22.62 -17.00 -23.80
CA THR A 496 22.94 -17.20 -25.22
C THR A 496 21.77 -17.78 -26.04
N SER A 497 20.89 -18.56 -25.41
CA SER A 497 19.66 -19.10 -26.02
C SER A 497 18.69 -18.01 -26.50
N ILE A 498 18.56 -16.89 -25.78
CA ILE A 498 17.68 -15.76 -26.14
C ILE A 498 18.34 -14.87 -27.20
N LYS A 499 19.67 -14.76 -27.21
CA LYS A 499 20.40 -13.99 -28.25
C LYS A 499 20.18 -14.52 -29.67
N ASN A 500 19.89 -15.81 -29.81
CA ASN A 500 19.65 -16.48 -31.08
C ASN A 500 18.21 -16.33 -31.59
N GLN A 501 17.31 -15.77 -30.78
CA GLN A 501 15.91 -15.53 -31.15
C GLN A 501 15.70 -14.15 -31.80
N VAL A 502 16.73 -13.30 -31.88
CA VAL A 502 16.65 -11.98 -32.51
C VAL A 502 17.54 -11.91 -33.75
N ASN A 503 16.91 -11.69 -34.89
CA ASN A 503 17.54 -11.58 -36.21
C ASN A 503 17.27 -10.20 -36.81
N ILE A 504 18.26 -9.65 -37.52
CA ILE A 504 18.15 -8.37 -38.22
C ILE A 504 18.56 -8.61 -39.67
N PHE A 505 17.64 -8.42 -40.61
CA PHE A 505 17.86 -8.71 -42.02
C PHE A 505 17.05 -7.78 -42.96
N PRO A 506 17.55 -7.47 -44.17
CA PRO A 506 18.93 -7.69 -44.60
C PRO A 506 19.92 -6.86 -43.75
N ASN A 507 21.13 -7.39 -43.56
CA ASN A 507 22.21 -6.72 -42.85
C ASN A 507 23.54 -7.09 -43.53
N PRO A 508 24.12 -6.21 -44.37
CA PRO A 508 23.82 -4.79 -44.49
C PRO A 508 22.44 -4.47 -45.11
N ALA A 509 21.80 -3.42 -44.61
CA ALA A 509 20.51 -2.92 -45.08
C ALA A 509 20.72 -1.77 -46.08
N GLN A 510 19.91 -1.74 -47.15
CA GLN A 510 19.95 -0.66 -48.15
C GLN A 510 18.79 0.30 -47.95
N ASN A 511 17.56 -0.15 -48.23
CA ASN A 511 16.34 0.68 -48.16
C ASN A 511 15.54 0.44 -46.87
N ASP A 512 15.51 -0.81 -46.41
CA ASP A 512 14.80 -1.24 -45.22
C ASP A 512 15.50 -2.43 -44.54
N PHE A 513 15.10 -2.70 -43.31
CA PHE A 513 15.42 -3.94 -42.60
C PHE A 513 14.32 -4.33 -41.62
N THR A 514 14.26 -5.62 -41.33
CA THR A 514 13.37 -6.24 -40.36
C THR A 514 14.17 -6.59 -39.11
N ILE A 515 13.62 -6.27 -37.95
CA ILE A 515 14.04 -6.80 -36.66
C ILE A 515 13.01 -7.86 -36.28
N ASP A 516 13.39 -9.12 -36.42
CA ASP A 516 12.59 -10.28 -36.04
C ASP A 516 13.04 -10.73 -34.64
N PHE A 517 12.11 -10.78 -33.71
CA PHE A 517 12.34 -11.21 -32.35
C PHE A 517 11.31 -12.29 -32.02
N ASN A 518 11.76 -13.53 -32.13
CA ASN A 518 10.94 -14.71 -31.97
C ASN A 518 10.59 -14.89 -30.47
N GLY A 519 9.54 -14.18 -30.01
CA GLY A 519 9.06 -14.18 -28.62
C GLY A 519 8.59 -12.80 -28.15
N THR A 520 7.65 -12.76 -27.19
CA THR A 520 6.95 -11.54 -26.71
C THR A 520 7.72 -10.74 -25.65
N PHE A 521 9.05 -10.72 -25.69
CA PHE A 521 9.86 -10.24 -24.57
C PHE A 521 10.15 -8.72 -24.60
N TYR A 522 10.26 -8.09 -25.76
CA TYR A 522 10.77 -6.71 -25.85
C TYR A 522 9.66 -5.65 -25.85
N GLU A 523 9.91 -4.50 -25.22
CA GLU A 523 8.99 -3.35 -25.18
C GLU A 523 9.51 -2.12 -25.88
N ARG A 524 10.84 -2.01 -25.99
CA ARG A 524 11.48 -0.87 -26.63
C ARG A 524 12.65 -1.35 -27.47
N ILE A 525 12.73 -0.82 -28.68
CA ILE A 525 13.86 -1.02 -29.58
C ILE A 525 14.42 0.34 -29.94
N GLU A 526 15.74 0.49 -29.89
CA GLU A 526 16.44 1.74 -30.21
C GLU A 526 17.54 1.49 -31.24
N ILE A 527 17.71 2.44 -32.15
CA ILE A 527 18.81 2.47 -33.12
C ILE A 527 19.77 3.57 -32.71
N ILE A 528 21.02 3.22 -32.45
CA ILE A 528 22.04 4.10 -31.90
C ILE A 528 23.21 4.15 -32.87
N ASN A 529 23.71 5.35 -33.20
CA ASN A 529 24.87 5.49 -34.08
C ASN A 529 26.19 5.16 -33.36
N SER A 530 27.30 5.11 -34.10
CA SER A 530 28.63 4.82 -33.54
C SER A 530 29.12 5.82 -32.48
N SER A 531 28.53 7.01 -32.41
CA SER A 531 28.83 8.04 -31.40
C SER A 531 27.96 7.91 -30.14
N GLY A 532 27.12 6.88 -30.06
CA GLY A 532 26.23 6.64 -28.91
C GLY A 532 24.93 7.45 -28.92
N GLN A 533 24.63 8.17 -30.00
CA GLN A 533 23.39 8.94 -30.11
C GLN A 533 22.24 8.07 -30.59
N GLN A 534 21.10 8.12 -29.88
CA GLN A 534 19.86 7.47 -30.31
C GLN A 534 19.28 8.21 -31.52
N ILE A 535 19.11 7.48 -32.63
CA ILE A 535 18.58 8.00 -33.89
C ILE A 535 17.09 7.64 -34.08
N LYS A 536 16.68 6.45 -33.65
CA LYS A 536 15.26 6.03 -33.63
C LYS A 536 14.95 5.24 -32.37
N SER A 537 13.68 5.28 -31.96
CA SER A 537 13.13 4.45 -30.89
C SER A 537 11.73 3.96 -31.29
N PHE A 538 11.41 2.72 -30.94
CA PHE A 538 10.14 2.06 -31.21
C PHE A 538 9.58 1.50 -29.91
N LYS A 539 8.31 1.77 -29.63
CA LYS A 539 7.55 1.02 -28.63
C LYS A 539 7.03 -0.26 -29.28
N VAL A 540 7.28 -1.39 -28.65
CA VAL A 540 6.82 -2.71 -29.10
C VAL A 540 5.51 -3.02 -28.39
N LEU A 541 4.45 -3.27 -29.17
CA LEU A 541 3.14 -3.63 -28.62
C LEU A 541 3.11 -5.14 -28.27
N PRO A 542 2.27 -5.57 -27.31
CA PRO A 542 2.06 -6.99 -27.02
C PRO A 542 1.76 -7.78 -28.30
N ASN A 543 2.30 -8.99 -28.41
CA ASN A 543 2.19 -9.89 -29.57
C ASN A 543 2.86 -9.42 -30.88
N THR A 544 3.60 -8.31 -30.86
CA THR A 544 4.47 -7.96 -31.99
C THR A 544 5.61 -8.98 -32.05
N LEU A 545 5.87 -9.55 -33.22
CA LEU A 545 6.98 -10.50 -33.44
C LEU A 545 8.09 -9.92 -34.33
N GLN A 546 7.79 -8.86 -35.07
CA GLN A 546 8.73 -8.22 -35.98
C GLN A 546 8.43 -6.74 -36.16
N ILE A 547 9.46 -5.96 -36.45
CA ILE A 547 9.36 -4.53 -36.82
C ILE A 547 10.14 -4.28 -38.10
N ASN A 548 9.49 -3.64 -39.07
CA ASN A 548 10.12 -3.17 -40.30
C ASN A 548 10.53 -1.70 -40.18
N VAL A 549 11.76 -1.39 -40.56
CA VAL A 549 12.35 -0.05 -40.44
C VAL A 549 12.94 0.38 -41.77
N ASN A 550 12.45 1.51 -42.30
CA ASN A 550 13.03 2.19 -43.45
C ASN A 550 14.28 3.01 -43.02
N THR A 551 15.33 2.96 -43.86
CA THR A 551 16.66 3.53 -43.61
C THR A 551 16.82 4.99 -44.08
N GLU A 552 15.79 5.66 -44.59
CA GLU A 552 15.85 7.03 -45.15
C GLU A 552 16.55 8.02 -44.22
N THR A 553 16.24 7.96 -42.93
CA THR A 553 16.83 8.85 -41.91
C THR A 553 18.13 8.32 -41.29
N LEU A 554 18.66 7.19 -41.77
CA LEU A 554 19.91 6.59 -41.32
C LEU A 554 20.98 6.81 -42.41
N SER A 555 22.10 7.41 -42.05
CA SER A 555 23.24 7.57 -42.96
C SER A 555 23.95 6.22 -43.18
N GLU A 556 24.76 6.12 -44.24
CA GLU A 556 25.66 4.98 -44.42
C GLU A 556 26.59 4.85 -43.21
N GLY A 557 26.76 3.62 -42.71
CA GLY A 557 27.62 3.37 -41.57
C GLY A 557 27.07 2.33 -40.59
N LEU A 558 27.65 2.36 -39.38
CA LEU A 558 27.39 1.35 -38.35
C LEU A 558 26.49 1.85 -37.22
N TYR A 559 25.56 0.98 -36.85
CA TYR A 559 24.60 1.20 -35.78
C TYR A 559 24.56 0.04 -34.80
N LEU A 560 24.13 0.35 -33.58
CA LEU A 560 23.69 -0.62 -32.59
C LEU A 560 22.18 -0.62 -32.52
N VAL A 561 21.58 -1.81 -32.50
CA VAL A 561 20.16 -2.02 -32.22
C VAL A 561 20.05 -2.55 -30.81
N ARG A 562 19.49 -1.74 -29.92
CA ARG A 562 19.31 -2.03 -28.50
C ARG A 562 17.86 -2.43 -28.27
N LEU A 563 17.62 -3.67 -27.85
CA LEU A 563 16.29 -4.16 -27.47
C LEU A 563 16.23 -4.24 -25.95
N LEU A 564 15.21 -3.61 -25.37
CA LEU A 564 14.95 -3.58 -23.94
C LEU A 564 13.64 -4.33 -23.68
N ASN A 565 13.67 -5.28 -22.74
CA ASN A 565 12.46 -5.94 -22.29
C ASN A 565 11.83 -5.25 -21.09
N ARG A 566 10.62 -5.71 -20.73
CA ARG A 566 9.90 -5.30 -19.50
C ARG A 566 10.85 -5.31 -18.34
N SER A 567 11.55 -6.44 -18.20
CA SER A 567 12.57 -6.77 -17.21
C SER A 567 13.83 -5.89 -17.24
N GLY A 568 13.97 -4.84 -18.05
CA GLY A 568 15.18 -4.00 -18.08
C GLY A 568 16.45 -4.69 -18.59
N GLU A 569 16.35 -5.95 -19.05
CA GLU A 569 17.43 -6.67 -19.71
C GLU A 569 17.64 -6.10 -21.11
N ILE A 570 18.90 -6.06 -21.53
CA ILE A 570 19.30 -5.42 -22.78
C ILE A 570 19.94 -6.45 -23.71
N LEU A 571 19.42 -6.55 -24.93
CA LEU A 571 20.10 -7.18 -26.05
C LEU A 571 20.67 -6.11 -26.99
N ILE A 572 21.93 -6.27 -27.41
CA ILE A 572 22.55 -5.40 -28.41
C ILE A 572 22.91 -6.23 -29.64
N LYS A 573 22.49 -5.76 -30.81
CA LYS A 573 22.86 -6.31 -32.13
C LYS A 573 23.51 -5.22 -32.99
N LYS A 574 24.36 -5.63 -33.91
CA LYS A 574 25.03 -4.74 -34.87
C LYS A 574 24.19 -4.63 -36.14
N LEU A 575 24.03 -3.42 -36.65
CA LEU A 575 23.39 -3.13 -37.94
C LEU A 575 24.35 -2.32 -38.81
N SER A 576 24.47 -2.70 -40.08
CA SER A 576 25.20 -1.95 -41.09
C SER A 576 24.23 -1.39 -42.12
N ILE A 577 24.33 -0.10 -42.43
CA ILE A 577 23.59 0.54 -43.53
C ILE A 577 24.56 0.76 -44.69
N SER A 578 24.20 0.31 -45.90
CA SER A 578 24.95 0.48 -47.14
C SER A 578 23.99 1.08 -48.17
N LYS A 579 24.06 2.39 -48.41
CA LYS A 579 23.18 3.08 -49.36
C LYS A 579 23.78 3.17 -50.75
#